data_AF-A0A6B1EA78-F1
#
_entry.id   AF-A0A6B1EA78-F1
#
_cell.length_a   1.000
_cell.length_b   1.000
_cell.length_c   1.000
_cell.angle_alpha   90.00
_cell.angle_beta   90.00
_cell.angle_gamma   90.00
#
_symmetry.space_group_name_H-M   'P 1'
#
loop_
_entity.id
_entity.type
_entity.pdbx_description
1 polymer ?
#
loop_
_entity_poly.entity_id
_entity_poly.type
_entity_poly.pdbx_seq_one_letter_code
_entity_poly.pdbx_strand_id
1 'polypeptide(L)'
;MKSFPRCSWIAVLAVIVLAAAACGGDEPVPATQDSAAVSEMADMAEMAGDGSHRGHDHGTAHELAAGVPVPSIAIEIAADPVEGWNLRIHTTDFLIVPENASTTHVDGEGHMHLYVDGEKLSRIYGEWHHITGLQPGSHDVRVELSSNNHSALSIDGEIIDATAKIFQDRRTNLSLVRDDPAEAIEPHPSVSVRLVKDPAGGWSLHAVPSNFRLAPENASTGHIDGEGHMRLYVDGEQVARLYETWFQMPPLQAGTHEIKVDLRTNDHAPLTVNGLPVETAVRLEVSEAEATMQAGHEHTSDDGHDHDHDHDHGSAGAPTRYDADVADATQTIMVSAVGGAPEGGVQRVQVDIGSVVALMVTSDVAEEVHVHGYDILRAVSDGHPAHFAFNAEIPGVFEVEFEGSGRLLLQLQVS
;
A
#
# COMPACT_ATOMS: atom_id res chain seq x y z
N MET A 1 -54.01 3.57 -24.27
CA MET A 1 -54.39 2.48 -23.33
C MET A 1 -53.84 1.18 -23.88
N LYS A 2 -52.71 0.71 -23.34
CA LYS A 2 -52.08 -0.58 -23.68
C LYS A 2 -51.78 -1.27 -22.35
N SER A 3 -52.24 -2.51 -22.22
CA SER A 3 -52.24 -3.32 -20.99
C SER A 3 -50.86 -3.92 -20.68
N PHE A 4 -50.44 -3.84 -19.42
CA PHE A 4 -49.29 -4.56 -18.88
C PHE A 4 -49.66 -5.99 -18.46
N PRO A 5 -48.81 -7.01 -18.72
CA PRO A 5 -48.94 -8.31 -18.08
C PRO A 5 -48.22 -8.34 -16.72
N ARG A 6 -48.87 -8.96 -15.74
CA ARG A 6 -48.37 -9.25 -14.38
C ARG A 6 -47.57 -10.56 -14.40
N CYS A 7 -46.36 -10.57 -13.84
CA CYS A 7 -45.63 -11.80 -13.52
C CYS A 7 -45.77 -12.11 -12.02
N SER A 8 -46.31 -13.30 -11.74
CA SER A 8 -46.47 -13.89 -10.41
C SER A 8 -45.13 -14.33 -9.82
N TRP A 9 -44.98 -14.13 -8.51
CA TRP A 9 -43.89 -14.66 -7.70
C TRP A 9 -44.27 -16.06 -7.23
N ILE A 10 -43.37 -17.04 -7.43
CA ILE A 10 -43.48 -18.38 -6.85
C ILE A 10 -42.52 -18.44 -5.65
N ALA A 11 -43.08 -18.62 -4.46
CA ALA A 11 -42.35 -18.91 -3.23
C ALA A 11 -42.06 -20.41 -3.13
N VAL A 12 -40.80 -20.78 -2.86
CA VAL A 12 -40.39 -22.17 -2.58
C VAL A 12 -40.21 -22.30 -1.06
N LEU A 13 -41.04 -23.16 -0.45
CA LEU A 13 -40.94 -23.57 0.95
C LEU A 13 -40.05 -24.82 1.05
N ALA A 14 -38.99 -24.77 1.86
CA ALA A 14 -38.16 -25.94 2.18
C ALA A 14 -38.65 -26.61 3.47
N VAL A 15 -38.85 -27.93 3.41
CA VAL A 15 -39.26 -28.80 4.51
C VAL A 15 -38.02 -29.34 5.22
N ILE A 16 -37.92 -29.13 6.53
CA ILE A 16 -36.89 -29.74 7.40
C ILE A 16 -37.52 -30.94 8.12
N VAL A 17 -36.90 -32.12 7.96
CA VAL A 17 -37.26 -33.35 8.66
C VAL A 17 -36.42 -33.48 9.93
N LEU A 18 -37.10 -33.60 11.07
CA LEU A 18 -36.53 -33.93 12.38
C LEU A 18 -36.34 -35.45 12.51
N ALA A 19 -35.18 -35.90 13.01
CA ALA A 19 -35.01 -37.24 13.54
C ALA A 19 -34.39 -37.16 14.94
N ALA A 20 -35.16 -37.60 15.93
CA ALA A 20 -34.75 -37.77 17.32
C ALA A 20 -34.26 -39.21 17.54
N ALA A 21 -33.18 -39.37 18.30
CA ALA A 21 -32.88 -40.60 19.02
C ALA A 21 -32.33 -40.23 20.41
N ALA A 22 -33.13 -40.54 21.42
CA ALA A 22 -32.82 -40.45 22.84
C ALA A 22 -32.59 -41.86 23.40
N CYS A 23 -31.75 -41.96 24.44
CA CYS A 23 -31.77 -42.86 25.61
C CYS A 23 -30.43 -42.61 26.34
N GLY A 24 -30.37 -41.94 27.51
CA GLY A 24 -30.79 -42.41 28.85
C GLY A 24 -29.55 -42.97 29.57
N GLY A 25 -29.16 -42.67 30.81
CA GLY A 25 -29.71 -41.96 31.98
C GLY A 25 -29.11 -42.66 33.23
N ASP A 26 -28.64 -41.92 34.23
CA ASP A 26 -28.84 -42.21 35.68
C ASP A 26 -28.04 -41.28 36.61
N GLU A 27 -28.69 -40.90 37.70
CA GLU A 27 -28.36 -40.02 38.84
C GLU A 27 -28.33 -40.88 40.15
N PRO A 28 -28.19 -40.39 41.42
CA PRO A 28 -27.44 -39.25 42.01
C PRO A 28 -26.86 -39.48 43.47
N VAL A 29 -26.19 -38.43 44.04
CA VAL A 29 -25.90 -37.96 45.45
C VAL A 29 -25.47 -38.93 46.63
N PRO A 30 -24.86 -38.48 47.79
CA PRO A 30 -25.10 -37.24 48.57
C PRO A 30 -23.91 -36.51 49.27
N ALA A 31 -24.32 -35.39 49.88
CA ALA A 31 -23.65 -34.33 50.65
C ALA A 31 -22.96 -34.71 51.96
N THR A 32 -22.14 -33.78 52.49
CA THR A 32 -22.13 -33.40 53.92
C THR A 32 -21.67 -31.96 54.13
N GLN A 33 -22.29 -31.30 55.11
CA GLN A 33 -22.13 -29.92 55.61
C GLN A 33 -21.19 -29.87 56.83
N ASP A 34 -20.54 -28.71 57.06
CA ASP A 34 -20.28 -28.02 58.35
C ASP A 34 -19.22 -26.92 58.10
N SER A 35 -19.11 -25.78 58.79
CA SER A 35 -19.96 -24.97 59.67
C SER A 35 -19.18 -23.68 60.01
N ALA A 36 -19.90 -22.58 60.26
CA ALA A 36 -19.56 -21.42 61.12
C ALA A 36 -18.35 -20.50 60.84
N ALA A 37 -18.69 -19.28 60.40
CA ALA A 37 -18.31 -17.92 60.87
C ALA A 37 -16.91 -17.62 61.45
N VAL A 38 -16.25 -16.59 60.89
CA VAL A 38 -15.80 -15.37 61.59
C VAL A 38 -15.50 -14.25 60.58
N SER A 39 -15.83 -13.01 60.99
CA SER A 39 -15.57 -11.73 60.33
C SER A 39 -14.09 -11.36 60.43
N GLU A 40 -13.50 -10.72 59.40
CA GLU A 40 -12.74 -9.46 59.48
C GLU A 40 -12.20 -9.02 58.11
N MET A 41 -12.08 -7.69 57.96
CA MET A 41 -11.69 -6.96 56.75
C MET A 41 -10.16 -6.95 56.59
N ALA A 42 -9.65 -7.11 55.37
CA ALA A 42 -8.57 -6.32 54.76
C ALA A 42 -7.98 -7.01 53.52
N ASP A 43 -7.49 -6.16 52.62
CA ASP A 43 -6.52 -6.41 51.55
C ASP A 43 -6.98 -7.12 50.26
N MET A 44 -7.08 -6.25 49.25
CA MET A 44 -6.90 -6.57 47.85
C MET A 44 -5.46 -7.04 47.59
N ALA A 45 -5.32 -8.21 46.99
CA ALA A 45 -4.16 -8.56 46.19
C ALA A 45 -4.66 -9.23 44.91
N GLU A 46 -4.39 -8.55 43.80
CA GLU A 46 -4.61 -8.99 42.43
C GLU A 46 -4.00 -10.36 42.16
N MET A 47 -4.71 -11.18 41.38
CA MET A 47 -4.13 -12.08 40.38
C MET A 47 -5.25 -12.49 39.41
N ALA A 48 -5.23 -11.95 38.19
CA ALA A 48 -5.48 -12.68 36.94
C ALA A 48 -5.57 -11.70 35.76
N GLY A 49 -4.77 -11.93 34.72
CA GLY A 49 -4.99 -11.33 33.41
C GLY A 49 -3.71 -10.96 32.69
N ASP A 50 -2.94 -11.97 32.28
CA ASP A 50 -1.96 -11.85 31.21
C ASP A 50 -2.68 -11.42 29.92
N GLY A 51 -2.57 -10.14 29.61
CA GLY A 51 -2.97 -9.52 28.36
C GLY A 51 -1.79 -8.69 27.86
N SER A 52 -0.82 -9.36 27.23
CA SER A 52 0.21 -8.71 26.43
C SER A 52 -0.45 -8.05 25.20
N HIS A 53 -1.07 -6.89 25.40
CA HIS A 53 -1.37 -5.97 24.33
C HIS A 53 -0.05 -5.29 23.97
N ARG A 54 0.57 -5.78 22.88
CA ARG A 54 1.63 -5.07 22.19
C ARG A 54 1.14 -3.66 21.89
N GLY A 55 1.68 -2.68 22.61
CA GLY A 55 1.49 -1.28 22.29
C GLY A 55 2.09 -1.03 20.91
N HIS A 56 1.21 -0.85 19.93
CA HIS A 56 1.57 -0.25 18.67
C HIS A 56 1.21 1.22 18.78
N ASP A 57 2.26 2.02 18.70
CA ASP A 57 2.25 3.47 18.71
C ASP A 57 1.38 3.96 17.55
N HIS A 58 0.17 4.37 17.90
CA HIS A 58 -0.74 5.08 17.01
C HIS A 58 -1.02 6.39 17.75
N GLY A 59 -0.78 7.53 17.11
CA GLY A 59 -1.05 8.84 17.69
C GLY A 59 -2.44 8.87 18.35
N THR A 60 -2.63 9.70 19.38
CA THR A 60 -3.81 9.65 20.26
C THR A 60 -5.11 9.47 19.47
N ALA A 61 -5.73 8.30 19.62
CA ALA A 61 -6.99 7.97 18.99
C ALA A 61 -8.07 9.00 19.34
N HIS A 62 -8.96 9.27 18.38
CA HIS A 62 -10.07 10.18 18.57
C HIS A 62 -11.32 9.39 18.93
N GLU A 63 -11.67 9.47 20.22
CA GLU A 63 -12.88 8.88 20.76
C GLU A 63 -14.12 9.62 20.25
N LEU A 64 -15.03 8.89 19.62
CA LEU A 64 -16.26 9.46 19.09
C LEU A 64 -17.14 10.05 20.21
N ALA A 65 -17.70 11.23 19.95
CA ALA A 65 -18.58 11.88 20.89
C ALA A 65 -19.89 11.08 21.07
N ALA A 66 -20.40 11.05 22.31
CA ALA A 66 -21.66 10.40 22.62
C ALA A 66 -22.81 11.01 21.80
N GLY A 67 -23.56 10.15 21.09
CA GLY A 67 -24.72 10.55 20.29
C GLY A 67 -24.43 10.86 18.83
N VAL A 68 -23.17 10.76 18.38
CA VAL A 68 -22.81 10.73 16.95
C VAL A 68 -23.05 9.32 16.40
N PRO A 69 -23.58 9.17 15.17
CA PRO A 69 -23.65 7.86 14.51
C PRO A 69 -22.26 7.19 14.47
N VAL A 70 -22.19 5.93 14.88
CA VAL A 70 -20.92 5.18 14.89
C VAL A 70 -20.65 4.68 13.47
N PRO A 71 -19.56 5.11 12.82
CA PRO A 71 -19.20 4.62 11.51
C PRO A 71 -18.79 3.15 11.58
N SER A 72 -19.00 2.43 10.49
CA SER A 72 -18.52 1.05 10.35
C SER A 72 -17.69 0.88 9.10
N ILE A 73 -16.81 -0.12 9.11
CA ILE A 73 -15.98 -0.50 7.97
C ILE A 73 -16.02 -2.02 7.77
N ALA A 74 -16.07 -2.44 6.51
CA ALA A 74 -15.89 -3.83 6.10
C ALA A 74 -15.01 -3.88 4.85
N ILE A 75 -14.21 -4.93 4.71
CA ILE A 75 -13.31 -5.10 3.56
C ILE A 75 -13.50 -6.44 2.87
N GLU A 76 -13.37 -6.43 1.55
CA GLU A 76 -13.31 -7.61 0.68
C GLU A 76 -12.02 -7.52 -0.15
N ILE A 77 -11.27 -8.61 -0.25
CA ILE A 77 -10.02 -8.62 -1.02
C ILE A 77 -10.02 -9.80 -1.98
N ALA A 78 -9.75 -9.53 -3.25
CA ALA A 78 -9.64 -10.54 -4.29
C ALA A 78 -8.30 -10.40 -5.03
N ALA A 79 -7.70 -11.55 -5.38
CA ALA A 79 -6.51 -11.54 -6.23
C ALA A 79 -6.88 -10.93 -7.59
N ASP A 80 -6.08 -9.99 -8.07
CA ASP A 80 -6.22 -9.48 -9.42
C ASP A 80 -5.70 -10.56 -10.40
N PRO A 81 -6.46 -10.88 -11.47
CA PRO A 81 -6.05 -11.91 -12.44
C PRO A 81 -4.72 -11.65 -13.15
N VAL A 82 -4.26 -10.40 -13.23
CA VAL A 82 -2.99 -10.04 -13.87
C VAL A 82 -1.88 -9.91 -12.83
N GLU A 83 -2.10 -9.14 -11.77
CA GLU A 83 -1.07 -8.83 -10.78
C GLU A 83 -1.68 -8.13 -9.57
N GLY A 84 -1.25 -8.50 -8.36
CA GLY A 84 -1.64 -7.84 -7.12
C GLY A 84 -3.01 -8.26 -6.60
N TRP A 85 -3.63 -7.37 -5.83
CA TRP A 85 -4.93 -7.58 -5.19
C TRP A 85 -5.82 -6.36 -5.37
N ASN A 86 -7.11 -6.59 -5.51
CA ASN A 86 -8.13 -5.56 -5.50
C ASN A 86 -8.84 -5.61 -4.15
N LEU A 87 -8.64 -4.55 -3.36
CA LEU A 87 -9.31 -4.29 -2.09
C LEU A 87 -10.56 -3.45 -2.36
N ARG A 88 -11.68 -3.90 -1.80
CA ARG A 88 -12.95 -3.17 -1.74
C ARG A 88 -13.28 -2.85 -0.29
N ILE A 89 -13.68 -1.62 -0.01
CA ILE A 89 -13.94 -1.09 1.32
C ILE A 89 -15.36 -0.53 1.38
N HIS A 90 -16.18 -1.06 2.26
CA HIS A 90 -17.51 -0.56 2.53
C HIS A 90 -17.53 0.20 3.85
N THR A 91 -17.97 1.45 3.82
CA THR A 91 -18.21 2.23 5.03
C THR A 91 -19.68 2.58 5.19
N THR A 92 -20.14 2.73 6.43
CA THR A 92 -21.43 3.34 6.77
C THR A 92 -21.21 4.49 7.73
N ASP A 93 -22.09 5.48 7.69
CA ASP A 93 -22.08 6.64 8.61
C ASP A 93 -20.72 7.39 8.65
N PHE A 94 -19.97 7.32 7.55
CA PHE A 94 -18.66 7.94 7.37
C PHE A 94 -18.58 8.58 5.99
N LEU A 95 -18.25 9.87 5.95
CA LEU A 95 -18.03 10.63 4.73
C LEU A 95 -16.54 10.77 4.47
N ILE A 96 -16.08 10.25 3.33
CA ILE A 96 -14.69 10.42 2.90
C ILE A 96 -14.56 11.81 2.27
N VAL A 97 -13.72 12.68 2.85
CA VAL A 97 -13.54 14.07 2.41
C VAL A 97 -12.06 14.36 2.18
N PRO A 98 -11.49 13.96 1.02
CA PRO A 98 -10.05 14.09 0.74
C PRO A 98 -9.55 15.53 0.83
N GLU A 99 -10.39 16.51 0.49
CA GLU A 99 -10.06 17.94 0.58
C GLU A 99 -9.82 18.44 1.99
N ASN A 100 -10.34 17.73 3.00
CA ASN A 100 -10.19 18.06 4.41
C ASN A 100 -9.13 17.18 5.12
N ALA A 101 -8.39 16.34 4.39
CA ALA A 101 -7.28 15.59 4.97
C ALA A 101 -6.22 16.55 5.55
N SER A 102 -5.57 16.13 6.64
CA SER A 102 -4.60 16.93 7.39
C SER A 102 -5.15 18.24 7.98
N THR A 103 -6.45 18.30 8.27
CA THR A 103 -7.10 19.44 8.93
C THR A 103 -7.63 19.06 10.32
N THR A 104 -8.32 19.97 11.01
CA THR A 104 -8.95 19.65 12.30
C THR A 104 -10.07 18.64 12.15
N HIS A 105 -10.26 17.78 13.15
CA HIS A 105 -11.35 16.80 13.20
C HIS A 105 -12.73 17.42 12.95
N VAL A 106 -13.54 16.72 12.14
CA VAL A 106 -14.98 16.96 11.95
C VAL A 106 -15.73 15.62 12.13
N ASP A 107 -16.79 15.63 12.95
CA ASP A 107 -17.60 14.43 13.22
C ASP A 107 -18.15 13.82 11.93
N GLY A 108 -17.93 12.50 11.76
CA GLY A 108 -18.43 11.75 10.61
C GLY A 108 -17.66 11.98 9.31
N GLU A 109 -16.60 12.78 9.31
CA GLU A 109 -15.71 12.98 8.15
C GLU A 109 -14.33 12.35 8.37
N GLY A 110 -13.65 12.04 7.27
CA GLY A 110 -12.24 11.70 7.31
C GLY A 110 -11.75 10.98 6.05
N HIS A 111 -10.82 10.06 6.24
CA HIS A 111 -10.25 9.19 5.23
C HIS A 111 -9.87 7.85 5.86
N MET A 112 -9.25 6.95 5.09
CA MET A 112 -8.82 5.66 5.62
C MET A 112 -7.30 5.50 5.50
N HIS A 113 -6.71 4.77 6.44
CA HIS A 113 -5.32 4.33 6.34
C HIS A 113 -5.30 2.82 6.04
N LEU A 114 -4.59 2.44 4.98
CA LEU A 114 -4.32 1.06 4.63
C LEU A 114 -2.96 0.65 5.20
N TYR A 115 -2.93 -0.47 5.89
CA TYR A 115 -1.74 -1.11 6.44
C TYR A 115 -1.59 -2.51 5.88
N VAL A 116 -0.35 -2.93 5.66
CA VAL A 116 0.02 -4.32 5.36
C VAL A 116 1.08 -4.74 6.37
N ASP A 117 0.85 -5.84 7.08
CA ASP A 117 1.72 -6.37 8.14
C ASP A 117 2.06 -5.36 9.26
N GLY A 118 1.14 -4.42 9.49
CA GLY A 118 1.30 -3.34 10.47
C GLY A 118 2.03 -2.11 9.96
N GLU A 119 2.62 -2.17 8.75
CA GLU A 119 3.22 -1.01 8.10
C GLU A 119 2.16 -0.25 7.31
N LYS A 120 2.15 1.07 7.44
CA LYS A 120 1.21 1.93 6.71
C LYS A 120 1.62 1.97 5.24
N LEU A 121 0.75 1.43 4.37
CA LEU A 121 0.99 1.41 2.94
C LEU A 121 0.49 2.69 2.26
N SER A 122 -0.74 3.11 2.58
CA SER A 122 -1.37 4.20 1.85
C SER A 122 -2.50 4.89 2.62
N ARG A 123 -2.86 6.08 2.15
CA ARG A 123 -4.11 6.76 2.50
C ARG A 123 -5.13 6.49 1.39
N ILE A 124 -6.34 6.10 1.78
CA ILE A 124 -7.40 5.69 0.86
C ILE A 124 -8.55 6.71 0.90
N TYR A 125 -9.05 7.07 -0.28
CA TYR A 125 -10.04 8.12 -0.47
C TYR A 125 -11.33 7.63 -1.15
N GLY A 126 -11.53 6.31 -1.21
CA GLY A 126 -12.63 5.72 -1.94
C GLY A 126 -12.83 4.24 -1.63
N GLU A 127 -13.80 3.64 -2.32
CA GLU A 127 -14.25 2.27 -2.09
C GLU A 127 -13.25 1.21 -2.59
N TRP A 128 -12.43 1.51 -3.60
CA TRP A 128 -11.58 0.52 -4.25
C TRP A 128 -10.12 0.94 -4.24
N HIS A 129 -9.23 0.01 -3.90
CA HIS A 129 -7.79 0.22 -3.95
C HIS A 129 -7.05 -0.99 -4.53
N HIS A 130 -5.98 -0.74 -5.27
CA HIS A 130 -5.10 -1.79 -5.78
C HIS A 130 -3.89 -1.95 -4.87
N ILE A 131 -3.64 -3.17 -4.40
CA ILE A 131 -2.45 -3.50 -3.61
C ILE A 131 -1.49 -4.28 -4.51
N THR A 132 -0.27 -3.77 -4.66
CA THR A 132 0.80 -4.42 -5.42
C THR A 132 2.10 -4.43 -4.61
N GLY A 133 3.15 -5.06 -5.15
CA GLY A 133 4.49 -5.09 -4.54
C GLY A 133 4.59 -5.96 -3.29
N LEU A 134 3.59 -6.80 -3.01
CA LEU A 134 3.64 -7.70 -1.87
C LEU A 134 4.63 -8.83 -2.11
N GLN A 135 5.46 -9.10 -1.10
CA GLN A 135 6.36 -10.25 -1.11
C GLN A 135 5.56 -11.56 -1.08
N PRO A 136 6.12 -12.70 -1.52
CA PRO A 136 5.42 -13.97 -1.40
C PRO A 136 5.25 -14.38 0.07
N GLY A 137 4.02 -14.65 0.50
CA GLY A 137 3.75 -14.99 1.90
C GLY A 137 2.34 -14.67 2.35
N SER A 138 2.10 -14.89 3.65
CA SER A 138 0.87 -14.43 4.30
C SER A 138 1.04 -12.98 4.70
N HIS A 139 0.05 -12.15 4.39
CA HIS A 139 0.03 -10.74 4.78
C HIS A 139 -1.27 -10.41 5.52
N ASP A 140 -1.18 -9.56 6.54
CA ASP A 140 -2.31 -8.95 7.22
C ASP A 140 -2.62 -7.59 6.62
N VAL A 141 -3.77 -7.47 5.95
CA VAL A 141 -4.25 -6.22 5.37
C VAL A 141 -5.25 -5.60 6.34
N ARG A 142 -4.95 -4.43 6.87
CA ARG A 142 -5.80 -3.69 7.80
C ARG A 142 -6.17 -2.34 7.20
N VAL A 143 -7.46 -2.00 7.24
CA VAL A 143 -7.94 -0.66 6.87
C VAL A 143 -8.57 -0.04 8.10
N GLU A 144 -8.09 1.15 8.47
CA GLU A 144 -8.54 1.92 9.63
C GLU A 144 -9.31 3.17 9.18
N LEU A 145 -10.40 3.51 9.86
CA LEU A 145 -11.04 4.82 9.71
C LEU A 145 -10.24 5.88 10.48
N SER A 146 -9.83 6.93 9.77
CA SER A 146 -9.04 8.03 10.33
C SER A 146 -9.80 9.35 10.20
N SER A 147 -9.78 10.15 11.26
CA SER A 147 -10.28 11.51 11.27
C SER A 147 -9.50 12.42 10.31
N ASN A 148 -10.05 13.60 9.98
CA ASN A 148 -9.39 14.64 9.17
C ASN A 148 -7.97 15.00 9.67
N ASN A 149 -7.71 14.85 10.96
CA ASN A 149 -6.42 15.12 11.59
C ASN A 149 -5.51 13.88 11.71
N HIS A 150 -5.79 12.80 10.98
CA HIS A 150 -5.09 11.51 10.99
C HIS A 150 -5.19 10.67 12.26
N SER A 151 -5.86 11.13 13.31
CA SER A 151 -6.12 10.28 14.48
C SER A 151 -7.06 9.14 14.09
N ALA A 152 -6.74 7.93 14.56
CA ALA A 152 -7.59 6.77 14.40
C ALA A 152 -8.93 7.03 15.11
N LEU A 153 -10.06 6.75 14.46
CA LEU A 153 -11.37 6.86 15.11
C LEU A 153 -11.56 5.68 16.07
N SER A 154 -12.02 5.96 17.29
CA SER A 154 -12.30 4.94 18.29
C SER A 154 -13.68 5.07 18.93
N ILE A 155 -14.19 3.95 19.41
CA ILE A 155 -15.37 3.86 20.28
C ILE A 155 -15.06 2.93 21.45
N ASP A 156 -15.35 3.39 22.67
CA ASP A 156 -14.99 2.73 23.92
C ASP A 156 -13.49 2.34 24.00
N GLY A 157 -12.63 3.15 23.36
CA GLY A 157 -11.19 2.90 23.26
C GLY A 157 -10.75 1.84 22.24
N GLU A 158 -11.68 1.27 21.48
CA GLU A 158 -11.40 0.34 20.37
C GLU A 158 -11.36 1.10 19.04
N ILE A 159 -10.32 0.89 18.24
CA ILE A 159 -10.19 1.51 16.91
C ILE A 159 -11.23 0.92 15.96
N ILE A 160 -11.80 1.77 15.11
CA ILE A 160 -12.72 1.34 14.06
C ILE A 160 -11.91 0.96 12.81
N ASP A 161 -11.59 -0.32 12.69
CA ASP A 161 -10.85 -0.89 11.58
C ASP A 161 -11.49 -2.19 11.05
N ALA A 162 -10.95 -2.69 9.93
CA ALA A 162 -11.24 -4.01 9.41
C ALA A 162 -9.93 -4.66 8.93
N THR A 163 -9.74 -5.93 9.29
CA THR A 163 -8.54 -6.70 8.95
C THR A 163 -8.90 -7.98 8.20
N ALA A 164 -8.14 -8.29 7.15
CA ALA A 164 -8.24 -9.51 6.38
C ALA A 164 -6.84 -10.05 6.08
N LYS A 165 -6.69 -11.38 6.18
CA LYS A 165 -5.44 -12.06 5.84
C LYS A 165 -5.48 -12.52 4.39
N ILE A 166 -4.45 -12.18 3.62
CA ILE A 166 -4.26 -12.66 2.25
C ILE A 166 -3.00 -13.53 2.17
N PHE A 167 -2.92 -14.33 1.11
CA PHE A 167 -1.73 -15.13 0.82
C PHE A 167 -1.24 -14.80 -0.59
N GLN A 168 -0.14 -14.06 -0.67
CA GLN A 168 0.55 -13.76 -1.92
C GLN A 168 1.32 -15.01 -2.38
N ASP A 169 0.75 -15.71 -3.36
CA ASP A 169 1.43 -16.80 -4.04
C ASP A 169 2.65 -16.26 -4.82
N ARG A 170 3.68 -17.10 -5.00
CA ARG A 170 4.64 -16.95 -6.11
C ARG A 170 3.92 -17.30 -7.42
N ARG A 171 3.12 -16.39 -7.98
CA ARG A 171 2.45 -16.64 -9.26
C ARG A 171 3.33 -16.22 -10.43
N THR A 172 3.44 -17.15 -11.38
CA THR A 172 3.90 -16.95 -12.75
C THR A 172 2.74 -16.43 -13.59
N ASN A 173 2.85 -15.22 -14.14
CA ASN A 173 1.78 -14.62 -14.94
C ASN A 173 1.57 -15.37 -16.27
N LEU A 174 0.31 -15.72 -16.55
CA LEU A 174 -0.15 -16.24 -17.85
C LEU A 174 -1.07 -15.17 -18.48
N SER A 175 -0.61 -14.55 -19.55
CA SER A 175 -1.36 -13.57 -20.35
C SER A 175 -2.30 -14.27 -21.34
N LEU A 176 -3.53 -13.76 -21.49
CA LEU A 176 -4.43 -14.09 -22.60
C LEU A 176 -4.79 -12.81 -23.38
N VAL A 177 -4.56 -12.85 -24.70
CA VAL A 177 -4.85 -11.80 -25.70
C VAL A 177 -6.13 -12.14 -26.46
N ARG A 178 -6.92 -11.13 -26.89
CA ARG A 178 -7.69 -11.13 -28.16
C ARG A 178 -8.21 -9.73 -28.58
N ASP A 179 -8.17 -9.46 -29.89
CA ASP A 179 -8.45 -8.19 -30.59
C ASP A 179 -9.90 -8.00 -31.13
N ASP A 180 -10.20 -6.72 -31.40
CA ASP A 180 -10.92 -6.06 -32.52
C ASP A 180 -12.39 -5.54 -32.36
N PRO A 181 -12.78 -4.43 -33.08
CA PRO A 181 -13.40 -3.24 -32.47
C PRO A 181 -14.79 -2.86 -33.04
N ALA A 182 -15.42 -1.81 -32.48
CA ALA A 182 -16.45 -1.02 -33.16
C ALA A 182 -16.49 0.45 -32.69
N GLU A 183 -16.45 1.39 -33.64
CA GLU A 183 -16.61 2.84 -33.40
C GLU A 183 -18.07 3.23 -33.10
N ALA A 184 -18.25 4.15 -32.17
CA ALA A 184 -19.36 5.11 -32.14
C ALA A 184 -18.87 6.48 -31.65
N ILE A 185 -19.27 7.55 -32.37
CA ILE A 185 -18.91 8.95 -32.09
C ILE A 185 -19.85 9.47 -30.99
N GLU A 186 -19.39 9.39 -29.76
CA GLU A 186 -19.89 10.03 -28.53
C GLU A 186 -18.69 10.82 -27.92
N PRO A 187 -18.89 11.83 -27.06
CA PRO A 187 -17.81 12.73 -26.66
C PRO A 187 -16.59 11.94 -26.16
N HIS A 188 -15.43 12.20 -26.76
CA HIS A 188 -14.25 11.36 -26.58
C HIS A 188 -13.87 11.27 -25.09
N PRO A 189 -13.43 10.08 -24.63
CA PRO A 189 -12.91 9.93 -23.28
C PRO A 189 -11.73 10.86 -23.09
N SER A 190 -11.62 11.43 -21.89
CA SER A 190 -10.50 12.27 -21.48
C SER A 190 -10.24 12.10 -19.99
N VAL A 191 -9.08 12.54 -19.53
CA VAL A 191 -8.75 12.60 -18.10
C VAL A 191 -8.17 13.98 -17.80
N SER A 192 -8.61 14.56 -16.68
CA SER A 192 -8.04 15.79 -16.13
C SER A 192 -7.29 15.48 -14.85
N VAL A 193 -6.17 16.16 -14.63
CA VAL A 193 -5.34 15.98 -13.43
C VAL A 193 -5.17 17.31 -12.72
N ARG A 194 -5.35 17.27 -11.40
CA ARG A 194 -5.00 18.37 -10.49
C ARG A 194 -4.17 17.79 -9.35
N LEU A 195 -3.05 18.44 -9.05
CA LEU A 195 -2.25 18.14 -7.87
C LEU A 195 -2.68 19.07 -6.74
N VAL A 196 -2.93 18.50 -5.58
CA VAL A 196 -3.32 19.21 -4.36
C VAL A 196 -2.22 18.96 -3.34
N LYS A 197 -1.58 20.03 -2.88
CA LYS A 197 -0.58 19.93 -1.82
C LYS A 197 -1.26 19.54 -0.51
N ASP A 198 -0.69 18.58 0.16
CA ASP A 198 -1.17 18.14 1.46
C ASP A 198 -0.60 19.02 2.58
N PRO A 199 -1.41 19.52 3.53
CA PRO A 199 -0.91 20.27 4.68
C PRO A 199 0.13 19.53 5.53
N ALA A 200 0.05 18.20 5.62
CA ALA A 200 1.01 17.33 6.30
C ALA A 200 2.20 16.93 5.40
N GLY A 201 2.38 17.58 4.25
CA GLY A 201 3.46 17.30 3.32
C GLY A 201 3.11 16.25 2.25
N GLY A 202 3.75 16.39 1.10
CA GLY A 202 3.44 15.61 -0.09
C GLY A 202 2.26 16.12 -0.90
N TRP A 203 1.79 15.28 -1.83
CA TRP A 203 0.81 15.66 -2.84
C TRP A 203 -0.28 14.60 -2.97
N SER A 204 -1.53 15.06 -3.07
CA SER A 204 -2.67 14.26 -3.50
C SER A 204 -2.98 14.57 -4.97
N LEU A 205 -3.09 13.52 -5.77
CA LEU A 205 -3.56 13.58 -7.15
C LEU A 205 -5.08 13.51 -7.17
N HIS A 206 -5.73 14.45 -7.86
CA HIS A 206 -7.13 14.36 -8.26
C HIS A 206 -7.21 14.17 -9.77
N ALA A 207 -7.42 12.93 -10.22
CA ALA A 207 -7.57 12.53 -11.60
C ALA A 207 -9.04 12.23 -11.91
N VAL A 208 -9.67 13.05 -12.77
CA VAL A 208 -11.09 12.91 -13.11
C VAL A 208 -11.24 12.52 -14.58
N PRO A 209 -11.65 11.27 -14.87
CA PRO A 209 -12.02 10.87 -16.21
C PRO A 209 -13.36 11.51 -16.63
N SER A 210 -13.53 11.77 -17.93
CA SER A 210 -14.79 12.21 -18.55
C SER A 210 -15.14 11.26 -19.68
N ASN A 211 -16.42 10.95 -19.83
CA ASN A 211 -16.93 9.96 -20.82
C ASN A 211 -16.23 8.59 -20.71
N PHE A 212 -15.85 8.23 -19.49
CA PHE A 212 -15.18 6.99 -19.16
C PHE A 212 -15.52 6.60 -17.72
N ARG A 213 -15.91 5.34 -17.51
CA ARG A 213 -16.30 4.79 -16.20
C ARG A 213 -15.13 4.01 -15.62
N LEU A 214 -14.71 4.36 -14.41
CA LEU A 214 -13.83 3.49 -13.63
C LEU A 214 -14.64 2.25 -13.21
N ALA A 215 -14.19 1.07 -13.63
CA ALA A 215 -14.87 -0.21 -13.43
C ALA A 215 -13.90 -1.25 -12.82
N PRO A 216 -13.45 -1.04 -11.58
CA PRO A 216 -12.53 -1.96 -10.89
C PRO A 216 -13.09 -3.38 -10.78
N GLU A 217 -14.41 -3.54 -10.70
CA GLU A 217 -15.08 -4.85 -10.71
C GLU A 217 -14.81 -5.67 -11.98
N ASN A 218 -14.43 -4.99 -13.07
CA ASN A 218 -14.12 -5.59 -14.36
C ASN A 218 -12.62 -5.42 -14.72
N ALA A 219 -11.77 -4.97 -13.80
CA ALA A 219 -10.33 -4.88 -14.06
C ALA A 219 -9.76 -6.27 -14.38
N SER A 220 -8.82 -6.32 -15.32
CA SER A 220 -8.21 -7.57 -15.78
C SER A 220 -9.19 -8.56 -16.45
N THR A 221 -10.33 -8.07 -16.94
CA THR A 221 -11.27 -8.83 -17.79
C THR A 221 -11.19 -8.36 -19.24
N GLY A 222 -12.00 -8.92 -20.15
CA GLY A 222 -12.03 -8.47 -21.55
C GLY A 222 -12.55 -7.03 -21.69
N HIS A 223 -12.11 -6.33 -22.74
CA HIS A 223 -12.51 -4.95 -23.01
C HIS A 223 -14.05 -4.77 -23.05
N ILE A 224 -14.53 -3.74 -22.35
CA ILE A 224 -15.89 -3.23 -22.43
C ILE A 224 -15.80 -1.74 -22.81
N ASP A 225 -16.55 -1.33 -23.83
CA ASP A 225 -16.53 0.05 -24.33
C ASP A 225 -16.91 1.06 -23.23
N GLY A 226 -16.15 2.15 -23.14
CA GLY A 226 -16.43 3.26 -22.23
C GLY A 226 -16.06 3.02 -20.77
N GLU A 227 -15.37 1.92 -20.44
CA GLU A 227 -14.92 1.64 -19.08
C GLU A 227 -13.52 1.04 -18.98
N GLY A 228 -12.98 1.03 -17.76
CA GLY A 228 -11.69 0.46 -17.41
C GLY A 228 -11.09 1.10 -16.17
N HIS A 229 -9.81 1.46 -16.20
CA HIS A 229 -9.10 2.07 -15.07
C HIS A 229 -8.11 3.15 -15.55
N MET A 230 -7.41 3.81 -14.63
CA MET A 230 -6.31 4.72 -14.98
C MET A 230 -4.98 4.18 -14.48
N ARG A 231 -3.87 4.62 -15.07
CA ARG A 231 -2.53 4.39 -14.50
C ARG A 231 -1.84 5.71 -14.26
N LEU A 232 -1.20 5.81 -13.11
CA LEU A 232 -0.37 6.93 -12.72
C LEU A 232 1.09 6.59 -13.00
N TYR A 233 1.77 7.55 -13.60
CA TYR A 233 3.20 7.52 -13.85
C TYR A 233 3.86 8.74 -13.21
N VAL A 234 5.03 8.53 -12.64
CA VAL A 234 5.95 9.58 -12.18
C VAL A 234 7.25 9.40 -12.96
N ASP A 235 7.67 10.41 -13.70
CA ASP A 235 8.89 10.38 -14.53
C ASP A 235 9.00 9.18 -15.49
N GLY A 236 7.84 8.70 -15.95
CA GLY A 236 7.71 7.56 -16.87
C GLY A 236 7.61 6.20 -16.18
N GLU A 237 7.86 6.11 -14.87
CA GLU A 237 7.66 4.90 -14.07
C GLU A 237 6.20 4.78 -13.64
N GLN A 238 5.58 3.61 -13.80
CA GLN A 238 4.21 3.39 -13.36
C GLN A 238 4.17 3.16 -11.84
N VAL A 239 3.64 4.11 -11.09
CA VAL A 239 3.59 4.02 -9.63
C VAL A 239 2.28 3.45 -9.09
N ALA A 240 1.18 3.56 -9.84
CA ALA A 240 -0.12 3.07 -9.38
C ALA A 240 -1.12 2.75 -10.50
N ARG A 241 -2.02 1.80 -10.21
CA ARG A 241 -3.32 1.67 -10.89
C ARG A 241 -4.35 2.44 -10.08
N LEU A 242 -5.13 3.29 -10.73
CA LEU A 242 -6.14 4.12 -10.07
C LEU A 242 -7.54 3.58 -10.39
N TYR A 243 -8.28 3.23 -9.34
CA TYR A 243 -9.69 2.81 -9.40
C TYR A 243 -10.66 3.87 -8.87
N GLU A 244 -10.12 5.00 -8.46
CA GLU A 244 -10.80 6.14 -7.88
C GLU A 244 -10.19 7.44 -8.41
N THR A 245 -10.84 8.57 -8.15
CA THR A 245 -10.40 9.87 -8.67
C THR A 245 -9.36 10.55 -7.81
N TRP A 246 -9.17 10.12 -6.57
CA TRP A 246 -8.17 10.67 -5.65
C TRP A 246 -7.10 9.63 -5.34
N PHE A 247 -5.85 10.05 -5.31
CA PHE A 247 -4.74 9.16 -4.97
C PHE A 247 -3.68 9.94 -4.19
N GLN A 248 -3.29 9.40 -3.04
CA GLN A 248 -2.14 9.94 -2.31
C GLN A 248 -0.86 9.55 -3.04
N MET A 249 -0.11 10.53 -3.54
CA MET A 249 1.14 10.25 -4.23
C MET A 249 2.21 9.78 -3.23
N PRO A 250 3.10 8.87 -3.66
CA PRO A 250 4.26 8.49 -2.88
C PRO A 250 5.19 9.70 -2.63
N PRO A 251 6.12 9.59 -1.67
CA PRO A 251 7.23 10.52 -1.50
C PRO A 251 7.92 10.87 -2.81
N LEU A 252 8.02 12.17 -3.09
CA LEU A 252 8.79 12.67 -4.22
C LEU A 252 10.04 13.36 -3.70
N GLN A 253 11.15 13.13 -4.41
CA GLN A 253 12.40 13.83 -4.14
C GLN A 253 12.28 15.31 -4.53
N ALA A 254 13.26 16.11 -4.13
CA ALA A 254 13.33 17.48 -4.61
C ALA A 254 13.68 17.47 -6.10
N GLY A 255 13.00 18.32 -6.89
CA GLY A 255 13.23 18.42 -8.32
C GLY A 255 11.94 18.55 -9.13
N THR A 256 12.12 18.52 -10.45
CA THR A 256 11.03 18.56 -11.42
C THR A 256 10.59 17.15 -11.75
N HIS A 257 9.32 16.84 -11.52
CA HIS A 257 8.70 15.57 -11.83
C HIS A 257 7.63 15.72 -12.90
N GLU A 258 7.54 14.77 -13.83
CA GLU A 258 6.40 14.61 -14.72
C GLU A 258 5.38 13.65 -14.09
N ILE A 259 4.17 14.16 -13.84
CA ILE A 259 3.06 13.36 -13.32
C ILE A 259 2.09 13.10 -14.47
N LYS A 260 2.05 11.85 -14.94
CA LYS A 260 1.22 11.46 -16.08
C LYS A 260 0.14 10.48 -15.67
N VAL A 261 -1.08 10.69 -16.15
CA VAL A 261 -2.20 9.75 -15.99
C VAL A 261 -2.71 9.37 -17.37
N ASP A 262 -2.85 8.06 -17.62
CA ASP A 262 -3.51 7.55 -18.82
C ASP A 262 -4.75 6.72 -18.48
N LEU A 263 -5.68 6.64 -19.43
CA LEU A 263 -6.83 5.75 -19.36
C LEU A 263 -6.50 4.40 -19.98
N ARG A 264 -6.94 3.34 -19.33
CA ARG A 264 -6.73 1.94 -19.71
C ARG A 264 -8.04 1.21 -19.83
N THR A 265 -8.19 0.38 -20.85
CA THR A 265 -9.31 -0.55 -20.97
C THR A 265 -9.26 -1.63 -19.88
N ASN A 266 -10.35 -2.39 -19.71
CA ASN A 266 -10.43 -3.49 -18.73
C ASN A 266 -9.29 -4.52 -18.86
N ASP A 267 -8.86 -4.77 -20.09
CA ASP A 267 -7.79 -5.70 -20.45
C ASP A 267 -6.39 -5.05 -20.47
N HIS A 268 -6.25 -3.86 -19.88
CA HIS A 268 -5.01 -3.10 -19.71
C HIS A 268 -4.42 -2.45 -20.96
N ALA A 269 -5.07 -2.55 -22.12
CA ALA A 269 -4.63 -1.83 -23.30
C ALA A 269 -4.76 -0.30 -23.07
N PRO A 270 -3.85 0.53 -23.65
CA PRO A 270 -4.05 1.97 -23.66
C PRO A 270 -5.39 2.30 -24.31
N LEU A 271 -6.23 3.07 -23.65
CA LEU A 271 -7.41 3.62 -24.30
C LEU A 271 -6.95 4.64 -25.33
N THR A 272 -7.33 4.46 -26.60
CA THR A 272 -6.92 5.36 -27.67
C THR A 272 -8.11 6.03 -28.34
N VAL A 273 -7.92 7.29 -28.74
CA VAL A 273 -8.85 8.05 -29.59
C VAL A 273 -8.08 8.45 -30.84
N ASN A 274 -8.55 8.04 -32.02
CA ASN A 274 -7.87 8.26 -33.30
C ASN A 274 -6.41 7.72 -33.30
N GLY A 275 -6.15 6.62 -32.58
CA GLY A 275 -4.82 6.01 -32.46
C GLY A 275 -3.86 6.74 -31.51
N LEU A 276 -4.31 7.80 -30.82
CA LEU A 276 -3.53 8.47 -29.77
C LEU A 276 -4.00 8.02 -28.39
N PRO A 277 -3.10 7.70 -27.44
CA PRO A 277 -3.47 7.41 -26.06
C PRO A 277 -4.25 8.57 -25.43
N VAL A 278 -5.26 8.22 -24.63
CA VAL A 278 -5.98 9.18 -23.81
C VAL A 278 -5.23 9.34 -22.51
N GLU A 279 -4.38 10.35 -22.45
CA GLU A 279 -3.53 10.65 -21.32
C GLU A 279 -3.41 12.16 -21.07
N THR A 280 -2.98 12.54 -19.87
CA THR A 280 -2.60 13.90 -19.51
C THR A 280 -1.35 13.86 -18.65
N ALA A 281 -0.48 14.85 -18.80
CA ALA A 281 0.69 15.02 -17.97
C ALA A 281 0.75 16.44 -17.41
N VAL A 282 1.20 16.58 -16.17
CA VAL A 282 1.49 17.86 -15.53
C VAL A 282 2.91 17.82 -14.97
N ARG A 283 3.58 18.97 -14.95
CA ARG A 283 4.88 19.11 -14.27
C ARG A 283 4.65 19.55 -12.84
N LEU A 284 5.37 18.92 -11.93
CA LEU A 284 5.40 19.26 -10.52
C LEU A 284 6.83 19.63 -10.13
N GLU A 285 7.00 20.79 -9.50
CA GLU A 285 8.26 21.16 -8.87
C GLU A 285 8.15 20.89 -7.37
N VAL A 286 9.05 20.08 -6.83
CA VAL A 286 9.14 19.76 -5.40
C VAL A 286 10.40 20.42 -4.86
N SER A 287 10.26 21.28 -3.86
CA SER A 287 11.40 21.88 -3.17
C SER A 287 12.01 20.91 -2.14
N GLU A 288 13.27 21.14 -1.78
CA GLU A 288 13.97 20.42 -0.69
C GLU A 288 13.16 20.39 0.62
N ALA A 289 12.52 21.52 0.96
CA ALA A 289 11.68 21.62 2.14
C ALA A 289 10.43 20.73 2.03
N GLU A 290 9.83 20.62 0.84
CA GLU A 290 8.65 19.78 0.61
C GLU A 290 8.99 18.28 0.60
N ALA A 291 10.11 17.90 0.00
CA ALA A 291 10.61 16.52 0.02
C ALA A 291 10.91 16.06 1.46
N THR A 292 11.49 16.95 2.27
CA THR A 292 11.79 16.67 3.69
C THR A 292 10.53 16.60 4.56
N MET A 293 9.56 17.49 4.36
CA MET A 293 8.29 17.46 5.10
C MET A 293 7.46 16.21 4.82
N GLN A 294 7.55 15.65 3.61
CA GLN A 294 6.86 14.41 3.25
C GLN A 294 7.43 13.18 3.99
N ALA A 295 8.71 13.22 4.38
CA ALA A 295 9.36 12.17 5.18
C ALA A 295 9.21 12.38 6.70
N GLY A 296 8.98 13.63 7.15
CA GLY A 296 9.04 14.01 8.57
C GLY A 296 7.74 13.95 9.36
N HIS A 297 6.58 13.75 8.72
CA HIS A 297 5.28 13.76 9.39
C HIS A 297 4.83 12.42 9.99
N GLU A 298 5.69 11.39 10.01
CA GLU A 298 5.43 10.11 10.69
C GLU A 298 6.07 9.96 12.07
N HIS A 299 6.69 11.01 12.62
CA HIS A 299 7.09 11.03 14.02
C HIS A 299 6.72 12.36 14.70
N THR A 300 5.55 12.41 15.33
CA THR A 300 5.28 13.41 16.36
C THR A 300 5.64 12.83 17.72
N SER A 301 6.92 12.92 18.10
CA SER A 301 7.30 12.97 19.51
C SER A 301 7.76 14.40 19.79
N ASP A 302 6.78 15.25 20.14
CA ASP A 302 7.01 16.54 20.76
C ASP A 302 7.48 16.30 22.20
N ASP A 303 8.80 16.29 22.41
CA ASP A 303 9.38 16.52 23.73
C ASP A 303 10.28 17.75 23.61
N GLY A 304 9.66 18.90 23.85
CA GLY A 304 10.35 20.18 23.97
C GLY A 304 11.33 20.15 25.14
N HIS A 305 12.63 20.13 24.84
CA HIS A 305 13.68 20.62 25.73
C HIS A 305 14.62 21.56 24.96
N ASP A 306 14.51 22.84 25.32
CA ASP A 306 15.44 23.91 24.98
C ASP A 306 16.87 23.51 25.33
N HIS A 307 17.77 23.50 24.33
CA HIS A 307 19.17 23.81 24.56
C HIS A 307 19.73 24.58 23.37
N ASP A 308 19.92 25.89 23.61
CA ASP A 308 20.81 26.76 22.84
C ASP A 308 22.21 26.13 22.72
N HIS A 309 22.67 25.89 21.50
CA HIS A 309 24.10 25.97 21.20
C HIS A 309 24.32 26.50 19.77
N ASP A 310 24.79 27.74 19.76
CA ASP A 310 25.35 28.47 18.64
C ASP A 310 26.66 27.80 18.20
N HIS A 311 26.69 27.21 16.99
CA HIS A 311 27.93 26.96 16.25
C HIS A 311 27.68 27.06 14.75
N ASP A 312 28.07 28.22 14.21
CA ASP A 312 28.43 28.46 12.83
C ASP A 312 29.57 27.52 12.39
N HIS A 313 29.28 26.61 11.48
CA HIS A 313 30.20 26.13 10.44
C HIS A 313 29.39 25.70 9.21
N GLY A 314 29.72 26.27 8.04
CA GLY A 314 28.99 26.12 6.79
C GLY A 314 28.81 24.66 6.33
N SER A 315 27.62 24.35 5.83
CA SER A 315 27.27 23.03 5.32
C SER A 315 27.26 23.02 3.80
N ALA A 316 28.24 22.31 3.23
CA ALA A 316 27.98 21.51 2.03
C ALA A 316 26.85 20.52 2.36
N GLY A 317 26.00 20.21 1.38
CA GLY A 317 24.87 19.29 1.56
C GLY A 317 25.31 18.01 2.25
N ALA A 318 24.57 17.59 3.27
CA ALA A 318 24.81 16.32 3.93
C ALA A 318 24.56 15.19 2.91
N PRO A 319 25.49 14.24 2.72
CA PRO A 319 25.22 13.08 1.90
C PRO A 319 24.08 12.28 2.53
N THR A 320 23.09 11.92 1.72
CA THR A 320 22.16 10.84 2.04
C THR A 320 23.00 9.61 2.40
N ARG A 321 22.50 8.77 3.32
CA ARG A 321 23.22 7.62 3.89
C ARG A 321 23.69 6.59 2.84
N TYR A 322 23.31 6.75 1.57
CA TYR A 322 23.44 5.76 0.50
C TYR A 322 24.04 6.29 -0.81
N ASP A 323 24.34 7.59 -0.95
CA ASP A 323 24.99 8.13 -2.14
C ASP A 323 26.49 8.34 -1.89
N ALA A 324 27.26 7.26 -2.11
CA ALA A 324 28.71 7.37 -2.18
C ALA A 324 29.14 7.71 -3.61
N ASP A 325 30.14 8.57 -3.74
CA ASP A 325 30.74 8.83 -5.04
C ASP A 325 31.50 7.59 -5.52
N VAL A 326 31.22 7.14 -6.74
CA VAL A 326 31.93 6.00 -7.37
C VAL A 326 33.45 6.22 -7.40
N ALA A 327 33.89 7.48 -7.49
CA ALA A 327 35.30 7.84 -7.47
C ALA A 327 36.01 7.50 -6.15
N ASP A 328 35.25 7.41 -5.05
CA ASP A 328 35.74 7.11 -3.71
C ASP A 328 35.62 5.62 -3.35
N ALA A 329 35.22 4.79 -4.32
CA ALA A 329 35.02 3.36 -4.10
C ALA A 329 36.31 2.65 -3.70
N THR A 330 36.27 2.03 -2.52
CA THR A 330 37.35 1.19 -1.99
C THR A 330 37.34 -0.22 -2.58
N GLN A 331 36.18 -0.67 -3.10
CA GLN A 331 36.03 -1.94 -3.79
C GLN A 331 35.08 -1.78 -4.98
N THR A 332 35.44 -2.33 -6.15
CA THR A 332 34.59 -2.36 -7.34
C THR A 332 34.18 -3.79 -7.66
N ILE A 333 32.89 -4.01 -7.84
CA ILE A 333 32.29 -5.29 -8.19
C ILE A 333 31.68 -5.15 -9.58
N MET A 334 32.05 -6.05 -10.49
CA MET A 334 31.53 -6.07 -11.85
C MET A 334 30.72 -7.33 -12.08
N VAL A 335 29.53 -7.17 -12.64
CA VAL A 335 28.64 -8.27 -13.04
C VAL A 335 28.24 -8.06 -14.49
N SER A 336 28.37 -9.11 -15.30
CA SER A 336 27.80 -9.15 -16.64
C SER A 336 26.70 -10.19 -16.66
N ALA A 337 25.53 -9.83 -17.18
CA ALA A 337 24.40 -10.74 -17.31
C ALA A 337 24.01 -10.90 -18.78
N VAL A 338 23.74 -12.15 -19.19
CA VAL A 338 23.31 -12.52 -20.54
C VAL A 338 22.06 -13.37 -20.45
N GLY A 339 21.01 -13.01 -21.17
CA GLY A 339 19.69 -13.62 -21.06
C GLY A 339 19.12 -13.56 -19.62
N GLY A 340 19.46 -12.50 -18.89
CA GLY A 340 19.05 -12.29 -17.50
C GLY A 340 19.79 -13.15 -16.47
N ALA A 341 20.89 -13.83 -16.80
CA ALA A 341 21.68 -14.61 -15.84
C ALA A 341 23.13 -14.11 -15.75
N PRO A 342 23.75 -14.05 -14.55
CA PRO A 342 25.12 -13.60 -14.41
C PRO A 342 26.10 -14.57 -15.11
N GLU A 343 26.98 -14.03 -15.94
CA GLU A 343 28.08 -14.75 -16.54
C GLU A 343 29.02 -15.26 -15.44
N GLY A 344 29.28 -16.57 -15.43
CA GLY A 344 30.04 -17.22 -14.33
C GLY A 344 29.17 -17.66 -13.14
N GLY A 345 27.85 -17.47 -13.21
CA GLY A 345 26.90 -17.86 -12.19
C GLY A 345 26.91 -16.93 -10.97
N VAL A 346 25.98 -17.18 -10.04
CA VAL A 346 25.89 -16.39 -8.80
C VAL A 346 27.13 -16.62 -7.94
N GLN A 347 27.84 -15.54 -7.64
CA GLN A 347 29.01 -15.55 -6.77
C GLN A 347 28.68 -14.92 -5.42
N ARG A 348 29.39 -15.33 -4.37
CA ARG A 348 29.39 -14.61 -3.10
C ARG A 348 30.63 -13.73 -3.03
N VAL A 349 30.43 -12.42 -2.88
CA VAL A 349 31.50 -11.43 -2.83
C VAL A 349 31.62 -10.91 -1.41
N GLN A 350 32.82 -11.00 -0.85
CA GLN A 350 33.09 -10.48 0.49
C GLN A 350 33.48 -9.00 0.43
N VAL A 351 32.94 -8.24 1.38
CA VAL A 351 33.06 -6.79 1.50
C VAL A 351 33.33 -6.47 2.96
N ASP A 352 34.32 -5.62 3.23
CA ASP A 352 34.61 -5.17 4.59
C ASP A 352 33.55 -4.16 5.04
N ILE A 353 33.06 -4.30 6.27
CA ILE A 353 32.12 -3.32 6.83
C ILE A 353 32.72 -1.90 6.84
N GLY A 354 31.93 -0.92 6.43
CA GLY A 354 32.33 0.49 6.29
C GLY A 354 33.09 0.83 5.01
N SER A 355 33.28 -0.13 4.10
CA SER A 355 33.85 0.13 2.77
C SER A 355 32.85 0.83 1.85
N VAL A 356 33.37 1.61 0.90
CA VAL A 356 32.60 2.13 -0.22
C VAL A 356 32.65 1.11 -1.36
N VAL A 357 31.50 0.57 -1.73
CA VAL A 357 31.35 -0.44 -2.79
C VAL A 357 30.80 0.21 -4.04
N ALA A 358 31.55 0.19 -5.14
CA ALA A 358 31.03 0.47 -6.47
C ALA A 358 30.54 -0.82 -7.13
N LEU A 359 29.28 -0.84 -7.55
CA LEU A 359 28.69 -1.94 -8.30
C LEU A 359 28.46 -1.49 -9.75
N MET A 360 29.00 -2.27 -10.69
CA MET A 360 28.78 -2.09 -12.12
C MET A 360 28.13 -3.35 -12.70
N VAL A 361 26.93 -3.21 -13.23
CA VAL A 361 26.18 -4.31 -13.84
C VAL A 361 25.90 -4.01 -15.31
N THR A 362 26.28 -4.91 -16.20
CA THR A 362 25.88 -4.91 -17.61
C THR A 362 24.86 -6.01 -17.86
N SER A 363 23.87 -5.76 -18.72
CA SER A 363 22.85 -6.74 -19.09
C SER A 363 22.43 -6.55 -20.55
N ASP A 364 22.13 -7.64 -21.25
CA ASP A 364 21.46 -7.63 -22.57
C ASP A 364 19.92 -7.59 -22.46
N VAL A 365 19.38 -7.68 -21.24
CA VAL A 365 17.96 -7.56 -20.90
C VAL A 365 17.74 -6.29 -20.07
N ALA A 366 16.69 -5.53 -20.41
CA ALA A 366 16.27 -4.38 -19.62
C ALA A 366 15.62 -4.83 -18.30
N GLU A 367 16.20 -4.45 -17.18
CA GLU A 367 15.86 -4.85 -15.81
C GLU A 367 16.28 -3.77 -14.81
N GLU A 368 16.01 -3.99 -13.52
CA GLU A 368 16.52 -3.15 -12.43
C GLU A 368 17.40 -3.96 -11.48
N VAL A 369 18.61 -3.48 -11.23
CA VAL A 369 19.50 -4.05 -10.21
C VAL A 369 19.00 -3.61 -8.85
N HIS A 370 18.63 -4.56 -8.00
CA HIS A 370 18.25 -4.32 -6.61
C HIS A 370 19.33 -4.86 -5.66
N VAL A 371 19.81 -4.03 -4.74
CA VAL A 371 20.66 -4.43 -3.61
C VAL A 371 19.82 -4.48 -2.34
N HIS A 372 19.42 -5.70 -1.95
CA HIS A 372 18.59 -5.92 -0.76
C HIS A 372 19.28 -5.41 0.51
N GLY A 373 18.50 -4.84 1.43
CA GLY A 373 18.98 -4.29 2.70
C GLY A 373 19.67 -2.92 2.61
N TYR A 374 19.97 -2.45 1.39
CA TYR A 374 20.42 -1.08 1.14
C TYR A 374 19.37 -0.26 0.37
N ASP A 375 18.27 -0.89 -0.05
CA ASP A 375 17.13 -0.30 -0.79
C ASP A 375 17.56 0.47 -2.05
N ILE A 376 18.55 -0.09 -2.77
CA ILE A 376 19.10 0.52 -3.99
C ILE A 376 18.54 -0.18 -5.21
N LEU A 377 17.77 0.56 -6.01
CA LEU A 377 17.28 0.15 -7.33
C LEU A 377 17.97 0.96 -8.43
N ARG A 378 18.55 0.28 -9.43
CA ARG A 378 19.21 0.93 -10.56
C ARG A 378 18.91 0.21 -11.87
N ALA A 379 18.27 0.93 -12.80
CA ALA A 379 17.99 0.41 -14.13
C ALA A 379 19.25 -0.02 -14.89
N VAL A 380 19.16 -1.13 -15.61
CA VAL A 380 20.17 -1.64 -16.53
C VAL A 380 19.51 -2.11 -17.81
N SER A 381 20.14 -1.89 -18.96
CA SER A 381 19.70 -2.45 -20.24
C SER A 381 20.87 -2.54 -21.21
N ASP A 382 20.63 -3.11 -22.40
CA ASP A 382 21.67 -3.22 -23.42
C ASP A 382 22.25 -1.83 -23.77
N GLY A 383 23.58 -1.74 -23.72
CA GLY A 383 24.32 -0.48 -23.90
C GLY A 383 24.19 0.54 -22.77
N HIS A 384 23.42 0.27 -21.71
CA HIS A 384 23.19 1.17 -20.56
C HIS A 384 23.44 0.44 -19.23
N PRO A 385 24.70 0.33 -18.78
CA PRO A 385 25.04 -0.34 -17.53
C PRO A 385 24.51 0.42 -16.31
N ALA A 386 24.06 -0.32 -15.29
CA ALA A 386 23.87 0.23 -13.96
C ALA A 386 25.24 0.44 -13.32
N HIS A 387 25.52 1.66 -12.88
CA HIS A 387 26.80 2.02 -12.26
C HIS A 387 26.56 2.98 -11.09
N PHE A 388 26.88 2.53 -9.88
CA PHE A 388 26.59 3.26 -8.65
C PHE A 388 27.52 2.80 -7.52
N ALA A 389 27.60 3.58 -6.44
CA ALA A 389 28.32 3.20 -5.24
C ALA A 389 27.49 3.44 -3.96
N PHE A 390 27.79 2.68 -2.91
CA PHE A 390 27.14 2.76 -1.61
C PHE A 390 28.11 2.40 -0.48
N ASN A 391 27.79 2.85 0.74
CA ASN A 391 28.56 2.53 1.94
C ASN A 391 28.06 1.20 2.54
N ALA A 392 28.95 0.21 2.69
CA ALA A 392 28.62 -1.10 3.26
C ALA A 392 28.56 -1.07 4.80
N GLU A 393 27.60 -0.34 5.38
CA GLU A 393 27.50 -0.12 6.83
C GLU A 393 26.77 -1.23 7.59
N ILE A 394 26.04 -2.10 6.88
CA ILE A 394 25.17 -3.11 7.50
C ILE A 394 25.86 -4.49 7.39
N PRO A 395 26.23 -5.15 8.51
CA PRO A 395 26.80 -6.48 8.45
C PRO A 395 25.73 -7.51 8.08
N GLY A 396 26.06 -8.47 7.21
CA GLY A 396 25.09 -9.46 6.76
C GLY A 396 25.44 -10.08 5.42
N VAL A 397 24.54 -10.95 4.94
CA VAL A 397 24.57 -11.44 3.56
C VAL A 397 23.36 -10.86 2.85
N PHE A 398 23.61 -10.09 1.81
CA PHE A 398 22.60 -9.37 1.03
C PHE A 398 22.55 -9.93 -0.38
N GLU A 399 21.36 -10.02 -0.93
CA GLU A 399 21.13 -10.48 -2.29
C GLU A 399 21.19 -9.27 -3.24
N VAL A 400 21.91 -9.43 -4.34
CA VAL A 400 21.89 -8.48 -5.45
C VAL A 400 21.24 -9.20 -6.62
N GLU A 401 20.14 -8.66 -7.13
CA GLU A 401 19.33 -9.34 -8.14
C GLU A 401 18.80 -8.39 -9.20
N PHE A 402 18.21 -8.96 -10.25
CA PHE A 402 17.24 -8.25 -11.07
C PHE A 402 15.88 -8.27 -10.39
N GLU A 403 15.35 -7.10 -10.05
CA GLU A 403 14.09 -6.92 -9.32
C GLU A 403 12.91 -7.55 -10.06
N GLY A 404 12.73 -7.19 -11.34
CA GLY A 404 11.58 -7.61 -12.13
C GLY A 404 11.51 -9.13 -12.33
N SER A 405 12.66 -9.79 -12.50
CA SER A 405 12.73 -11.24 -12.67
C SER A 405 13.10 -12.04 -11.41
N GLY A 406 13.42 -11.37 -10.29
CA GLY A 406 13.93 -11.98 -9.05
C GLY A 406 15.21 -12.81 -9.28
N ARG A 407 16.02 -12.45 -10.29
CA ARG A 407 17.17 -13.25 -10.69
C ARG A 407 18.42 -12.78 -9.97
N LEU A 408 18.88 -13.62 -9.06
CA LEU A 408 20.09 -13.37 -8.31
C LEU A 408 21.31 -13.21 -9.24
N LEU A 409 22.02 -12.10 -9.05
CA LEU A 409 23.25 -11.74 -9.74
C LEU A 409 24.47 -12.13 -8.89
N LEU A 410 24.45 -11.79 -7.60
CA LEU A 410 25.47 -12.16 -6.62
C LEU A 410 24.91 -12.07 -5.19
N GLN A 411 25.69 -12.53 -4.22
CA GLN A 411 25.46 -12.28 -2.79
C GLN A 411 26.60 -11.43 -2.23
N LEU A 412 26.28 -10.30 -1.61
CA LEU A 412 27.24 -9.47 -0.89
C LEU A 412 27.32 -9.94 0.56
N GLN A 413 28.50 -10.37 1.00
CA GLN A 413 28.76 -10.69 2.40
C GLN A 413 29.56 -9.55 3.03
N VAL A 414 28.90 -8.74 3.85
CA VAL A 414 29.50 -7.64 4.59
C VAL A 414 29.88 -8.13 5.99
N SER A 415 31.19 -8.14 6.32
CA SER A 415 31.72 -8.72 7.56
C SER A 415 32.93 -8.00 8.13
#